data_AF-A0A1F2P8V7-F1
#
_entry.id   AF-A0A1F2P8V7-F1
#
_cell.length_a   1.000
_cell.length_b   1.000
_cell.length_c   1.000
_cell.angle_alpha   90.00
_cell.angle_beta   90.00
_cell.angle_gamma   90.00
#
_symmetry.space_group_name_H-M   'P 1'
#
loop_
_entity.id
_entity.type
_entity.pdbx_description
1 polymer ?
#
loop_
_entity_poly.entity_id
_entity_poly.type
_entity_poly.pdbx_seq_one_letter_code
_entity_poly.pdbx_strand_id
1 'polypeptide(L)'
;MAILDDKTAQSQRTRIGRRLEDIAIHILNQFLNSHDIYAVKGERNPLVKFLKSEVLADCLIEYNKLPVKNSCRQKQIDEYPDTDILILYHLDGDWKILGVINCKVSFHSREVMVTFWGLTVRISTNIKYVCLTQDADQYRKKRSELGKSCDESTSARRLLESFTDGIYIIKNYASTDDPELKADIERFKGFFDQLDDLELVRMKSTTYFDDPNYEHHTAYCQKVRPFDDLIFDILRWKLESS
;
A
#
# COMPACT_ATOMS: atom_id res chain seq x y z
N MET A 1 26.59 12.78 18.58
CA MET A 1 25.23 12.43 18.10
C MET A 1 24.24 13.12 19.02
N ALA A 2 23.52 14.15 18.55
CA ALA A 2 22.49 14.76 19.37
C ALA A 2 21.34 13.75 19.55
N ILE A 3 21.02 13.42 20.79
CA ILE A 3 19.83 12.64 21.13
C ILE A 3 18.66 13.57 20.82
N LEU A 4 18.01 13.37 19.67
CA LEU A 4 16.73 14.01 19.39
C LEU A 4 15.76 13.60 20.51
N ASP A 5 15.03 14.56 21.08
CA ASP A 5 14.00 14.22 22.05
C ASP A 5 12.95 13.28 21.42
N ASP A 6 12.33 12.43 22.23
CA ASP A 6 11.40 11.41 21.74
C ASP A 6 10.21 11.99 20.96
N LYS A 7 9.78 13.21 21.30
CA LYS A 7 8.68 13.91 20.60
C LYS A 7 9.09 14.28 19.18
N THR A 8 10.30 14.78 19.00
CA THR A 8 10.88 15.17 17.72
C THR A 8 11.14 13.94 16.86
N ALA A 9 11.67 12.88 17.45
CA ALA A 9 11.85 11.60 16.76
C ALA A 9 10.51 11.00 16.30
N GLN A 10 9.48 11.04 17.14
CA GLN A 10 8.14 10.54 16.78
C GLN A 10 7.48 11.39 15.69
N SER A 11 7.56 12.72 15.79
CA SER A 11 7.07 13.65 14.78
C SER A 11 7.71 13.41 13.41
N GLN A 12 9.03 13.21 13.38
CA GLN A 12 9.73 12.88 12.14
C GLN A 12 9.30 11.54 11.54
N ARG A 13 9.12 10.50 12.36
CA ARG A 13 8.63 9.19 11.89
C ARG A 13 7.24 9.31 11.27
N THR A 14 6.32 10.01 11.93
CA THR A 14 4.96 10.24 11.42
C THR A 14 4.99 11.01 10.11
N ARG A 15 5.83 12.05 10.00
CA ARG A 15 5.96 12.84 8.76
C ARG A 15 6.50 11.99 7.59
N ILE A 16 7.50 11.14 7.86
CA ILE A 16 8.08 10.26 6.85
C ILE A 16 7.07 9.20 6.37
N GLY A 17 6.29 8.61 7.29
CA GLY A 17 5.20 7.69 6.96
C GLY A 17 4.12 8.35 6.10
N ARG A 18 3.61 9.51 6.53
CA ARG A 18 2.60 10.27 5.78
C ARG A 18 3.06 10.64 4.39
N ARG A 19 4.34 10.98 4.24
CA ARG A 19 4.92 11.27 2.92
C ARG A 19 4.84 10.08 1.97
N LEU A 20 5.16 8.87 2.45
CA LEU A 20 5.03 7.66 1.64
C LEU A 20 3.58 7.46 1.17
N GLU A 21 2.62 7.62 2.08
CA GLU A 21 1.19 7.54 1.74
C GLU A 21 0.81 8.57 0.67
N ASP A 22 1.22 9.84 0.86
CA ASP A 22 0.88 10.93 -0.05
C ASP A 22 1.46 10.71 -1.46
N ILE A 23 2.70 10.23 -1.55
CA ILE A 23 3.35 9.87 -2.82
C ILE A 23 2.60 8.70 -3.49
N ALA A 24 2.31 7.64 -2.74
CA ALA A 24 1.63 6.47 -3.27
C ALA A 24 0.24 6.84 -3.82
N ILE A 25 -0.55 7.59 -3.05
CA ILE A 25 -1.85 8.12 -3.48
C ILE A 25 -1.69 8.97 -4.74
N HIS A 26 -0.70 9.86 -4.77
CA HIS A 26 -0.47 10.74 -5.91
C HIS A 26 -0.21 9.94 -7.20
N ILE A 27 0.70 8.96 -7.15
CA ILE A 27 1.02 8.11 -8.31
C ILE A 27 -0.20 7.29 -8.72
N LEU A 28 -0.82 6.57 -7.79
CA LEU A 28 -1.99 5.72 -8.07
C LEU A 28 -3.10 6.52 -8.76
N ASN A 29 -3.42 7.70 -8.25
CA ASN A 29 -4.48 8.53 -8.82
C ASN A 29 -4.13 9.18 -10.17
N GLN A 30 -2.84 9.22 -10.58
CA GLN A 30 -2.50 9.60 -11.96
C GLN A 30 -3.00 8.58 -12.98
N PHE A 31 -3.02 7.30 -12.62
CA PHE A 31 -3.28 6.19 -13.56
C PHE A 31 -4.64 5.53 -13.36
N LEU A 32 -5.17 5.54 -12.14
CA LEU A 32 -6.38 4.78 -11.80
C LEU A 32 -7.68 5.58 -11.90
N ASN A 33 -7.62 6.91 -11.78
CA ASN A 33 -8.82 7.76 -11.80
C ASN A 33 -9.60 7.66 -13.12
N SER A 34 -8.92 7.48 -14.27
CA SER A 34 -9.55 7.27 -15.58
C SER A 34 -10.33 5.96 -15.67
N HIS A 35 -10.13 5.05 -14.72
CA HIS A 35 -10.83 3.77 -14.62
C HIS A 35 -11.83 3.73 -13.46
N ASP A 36 -12.22 4.90 -12.92
CA ASP A 36 -13.12 5.08 -11.77
C ASP A 36 -12.60 4.44 -10.46
N ILE A 37 -11.28 4.25 -10.35
CA ILE A 37 -10.62 3.74 -9.16
C ILE A 37 -9.83 4.86 -8.49
N TYR A 38 -9.97 4.99 -7.17
CA TYR A 38 -9.42 6.10 -6.39
C TYR A 38 -8.69 5.58 -5.16
N ALA A 39 -7.44 6.01 -4.98
CA ALA A 39 -6.68 5.83 -3.76
C ALA A 39 -6.93 7.00 -2.80
N VAL A 40 -7.37 6.70 -1.57
CA VAL A 40 -7.71 7.70 -0.55
C VAL A 40 -7.15 7.24 0.80
N LYS A 41 -6.72 8.16 1.66
CA LYS A 41 -6.31 7.78 3.02
C LYS A 41 -7.47 7.09 3.75
N GLY A 42 -7.17 6.02 4.48
CA GLY A 42 -8.17 5.21 5.19
C GLY A 42 -8.75 5.86 6.44
N GLU A 43 -8.30 7.06 6.83
CA GLU A 43 -8.86 7.82 7.95
C GLU A 43 -10.22 8.44 7.59
N ARG A 44 -11.12 8.57 8.58
CA ARG A 44 -12.47 9.16 8.40
C ARG A 44 -12.43 10.54 7.74
N ASN A 45 -11.63 11.46 8.25
CA ASN A 45 -11.65 12.85 7.77
C ASN A 45 -11.25 12.98 6.29
N PRO A 46 -10.17 12.34 5.80
CA PRO A 46 -9.91 12.23 4.37
C PRO A 46 -11.06 11.63 3.55
N LEU A 47 -11.68 10.55 4.02
CA LEU A 47 -12.82 9.92 3.33
C LEU A 47 -14.02 10.86 3.22
N VAL A 48 -14.39 11.53 4.32
CA VAL A 48 -15.48 12.51 4.33
C VAL A 48 -15.23 13.63 3.31
N LYS A 49 -13.99 14.14 3.26
CA LYS A 49 -13.61 15.20 2.30
C LYS A 49 -13.68 14.72 0.85
N PHE A 50 -13.22 13.50 0.59
CA PHE A 50 -13.20 12.92 -0.75
C PHE A 50 -14.62 12.60 -1.25
N LEU A 51 -15.40 11.86 -0.45
CA LEU A 51 -16.76 11.43 -0.78
C LEU A 51 -17.79 12.56 -0.67
N LYS A 52 -17.44 13.66 0.01
CA LYS A 52 -18.34 14.77 0.35
C LYS A 52 -19.60 14.28 1.10
N SER A 53 -19.46 13.20 1.87
CA SER A 53 -20.55 12.54 2.59
C SER A 53 -20.03 11.87 3.85
N GLU A 54 -20.53 12.29 5.00
CA GLU A 54 -20.22 11.63 6.28
C GLU A 54 -20.82 10.22 6.35
N VAL A 55 -22.06 10.08 5.88
CA VAL A 55 -22.78 8.79 5.88
C VAL A 55 -22.03 7.75 5.08
N LEU A 56 -21.58 8.09 3.87
CA LEU A 56 -20.84 7.13 3.03
C LEU A 56 -19.47 6.79 3.63
N ALA A 57 -18.76 7.79 4.18
CA ALA A 57 -17.47 7.54 4.83
C ALA A 57 -17.63 6.60 6.03
N ASP A 58 -18.65 6.81 6.85
CA ASP A 58 -18.95 5.96 8.00
C ASP A 58 -19.38 4.55 7.54
N CYS A 59 -20.21 4.43 6.51
CA CYS A 59 -20.58 3.13 5.94
C CYS A 59 -19.36 2.33 5.44
N LEU A 60 -18.40 2.98 4.76
CA LEU A 60 -17.18 2.30 4.29
C LEU A 60 -16.28 1.88 5.45
N ILE A 61 -16.16 2.72 6.49
CA ILE A 61 -15.38 2.38 7.69
C ILE A 61 -16.02 1.19 8.42
N GLU A 62 -17.33 1.25 8.68
CA GLU A 62 -18.05 0.17 9.36
C GLU A 62 -17.99 -1.14 8.56
N TYR A 63 -18.15 -1.08 7.24
CA TYR A 63 -18.04 -2.26 6.36
C TYR A 63 -16.64 -2.92 6.44
N ASN A 64 -15.59 -2.12 6.64
CA ASN A 64 -14.22 -2.61 6.71
C ASN A 64 -13.79 -2.99 8.14
N LYS A 65 -14.66 -2.85 9.16
CA LYS A 65 -14.35 -3.34 10.50
C LYS A 65 -14.41 -4.86 10.55
N LEU A 66 -13.58 -5.42 11.42
CA LEU A 66 -13.43 -6.85 11.60
C LEU A 66 -13.80 -7.24 13.03
N PRO A 67 -14.52 -8.38 13.21
CA PRO A 67 -14.88 -8.84 14.54
C PRO A 67 -13.64 -9.37 15.27
N VAL A 68 -13.35 -8.81 16.44
CA VAL A 68 -12.28 -9.27 17.34
C VAL A 68 -12.83 -9.69 18.69
N LYS A 69 -12.16 -10.67 19.32
CA LYS A 69 -12.58 -11.19 20.62
C LYS A 69 -12.16 -10.24 21.74
N ASN A 70 -13.13 -9.73 22.49
CA ASN A 70 -12.91 -9.05 23.77
C ASN A 70 -13.18 -10.04 24.92
N SER A 71 -12.14 -10.80 25.31
CA SER A 71 -12.23 -11.84 26.33
C SER A 71 -12.66 -11.28 27.70
N CYS A 72 -12.18 -10.09 28.07
CA CYS A 72 -12.53 -9.44 29.33
C CYS A 72 -14.03 -9.19 29.49
N ARG A 73 -14.72 -8.89 28.38
CA ARG A 73 -16.18 -8.64 28.38
C ARG A 73 -16.99 -9.83 27.87
N GLN A 74 -16.33 -10.92 27.48
CA GLN A 74 -16.93 -12.08 26.80
C GLN A 74 -17.82 -11.67 25.61
N LYS A 75 -17.38 -10.67 24.85
CA LYS A 75 -18.10 -10.14 23.68
C LYS A 75 -17.17 -10.09 22.46
N GLN A 76 -17.77 -10.11 21.28
CA GLN A 76 -17.08 -9.65 20.07
C GLN A 76 -17.26 -8.13 19.95
N ILE A 77 -16.22 -7.45 19.52
CA ILE A 77 -16.26 -6.02 19.16
C ILE A 77 -15.72 -5.87 17.75
N ASP A 78 -16.14 -4.83 17.06
CA ASP A 78 -15.69 -4.55 15.70
C ASP A 78 -14.53 -3.54 15.75
N GLU A 79 -13.39 -3.91 15.19
CA GLU A 79 -12.19 -3.07 15.13
C GLU A 79 -11.84 -2.74 13.69
N TYR A 80 -11.43 -1.50 13.46
CA TYR A 80 -11.00 -1.05 12.15
C TYR A 80 -9.53 -1.46 11.91
N PRO A 81 -9.22 -2.19 10.82
CA PRO A 81 -7.86 -2.65 10.55
C PRO A 81 -6.92 -1.46 10.29
N ASP A 82 -5.61 -1.68 10.48
CA ASP A 82 -4.60 -0.68 10.13
C ASP A 82 -4.64 -0.41 8.61
N THR A 83 -5.29 0.70 8.25
CA THR A 83 -5.70 1.05 6.89
C THR A 83 -5.10 2.40 6.54
N ASP A 84 -3.90 2.39 5.97
CA ASP A 84 -3.22 3.61 5.56
C ASP A 84 -3.90 4.21 4.31
N ILE A 85 -4.18 3.37 3.29
CA ILE A 85 -4.86 3.76 2.04
C ILE A 85 -5.97 2.75 1.71
N LEU A 86 -7.14 3.27 1.35
CA LEU A 86 -8.23 2.51 0.72
C LEU A 86 -8.21 2.71 -0.79
N ILE A 87 -8.41 1.62 -1.52
CA ILE A 87 -8.66 1.61 -2.96
C ILE A 87 -10.16 1.46 -3.17
N LEU A 88 -10.78 2.55 -3.61
CA LEU A 88 -12.21 2.66 -3.84
C LEU A 88 -12.51 2.55 -5.33
N TYR A 89 -13.57 1.84 -5.68
CA TYR A 89 -14.08 1.76 -7.04
C TYR A 89 -15.50 2.32 -7.08
N HIS A 90 -15.74 3.26 -8.00
CA HIS A 90 -17.05 3.86 -8.23
C HIS A 90 -17.73 3.20 -9.43
N LEU A 91 -18.87 2.56 -9.21
CA LEU A 91 -19.66 1.88 -10.24
C LEU A 91 -21.14 2.18 -10.04
N ASP A 92 -21.80 2.68 -11.08
CA ASP A 92 -23.26 2.89 -11.12
C ASP A 92 -23.82 3.72 -9.93
N GLY A 93 -23.01 4.63 -9.38
CA GLY A 93 -23.38 5.48 -8.24
C GLY A 93 -23.05 4.90 -6.87
N ASP A 94 -22.52 3.67 -6.81
CA ASP A 94 -22.09 3.00 -5.59
C ASP A 94 -20.56 2.99 -5.44
N TRP A 95 -20.10 2.94 -4.19
CA TRP A 95 -18.69 2.86 -3.83
C TRP A 95 -18.37 1.47 -3.26
N LYS A 96 -17.38 0.80 -3.85
CA LYS A 96 -16.86 -0.49 -3.38
C LYS A 96 -15.41 -0.35 -2.92
N ILE A 97 -15.01 -1.15 -1.93
CA ILE A 97 -13.61 -1.28 -1.52
C ILE A 97 -12.99 -2.44 -2.30
N LEU A 98 -11.98 -2.17 -3.13
CA LEU A 98 -11.22 -3.22 -3.83
C LEU A 98 -10.07 -3.75 -2.98
N GLY A 99 -9.44 -2.87 -2.20
CA GLY A 99 -8.25 -3.24 -1.44
C GLY A 99 -7.84 -2.21 -0.39
N VAL A 100 -6.99 -2.67 0.52
CA VAL A 100 -6.29 -1.89 1.53
C VAL A 100 -4.80 -1.96 1.24
N ILE A 101 -4.13 -0.81 1.22
CA ILE A 101 -2.67 -0.72 1.17
C ILE A 101 -2.18 -0.24 2.53
N ASN A 102 -1.32 -1.04 3.14
CA ASN A 102 -0.66 -0.71 4.39
C ASN A 102 0.79 -0.28 4.09
N CYS A 103 1.11 0.97 4.40
CA CYS A 103 2.33 1.66 4.00
C CYS A 103 3.35 1.66 5.15
N LYS A 104 4.51 1.04 4.95
CA LYS A 104 5.60 1.05 5.94
C LYS A 104 6.91 1.46 5.30
N VAL A 105 7.53 2.51 5.82
CA VAL A 105 8.86 2.93 5.35
C VAL A 105 9.95 1.93 5.77
N SER A 106 9.79 1.34 6.95
CA SER A 106 10.65 0.28 7.51
C SER A 106 9.80 -0.61 8.42
N PHE A 107 10.21 -1.84 8.70
CA PHE A 107 9.39 -2.78 9.45
C PHE A 107 9.69 -2.69 10.96
N HIS A 108 10.90 -3.01 11.42
CA HIS A 108 11.29 -2.94 12.84
C HIS A 108 10.22 -3.51 13.80
N SER A 109 9.71 -4.72 13.54
CA SER A 109 8.61 -5.42 14.22
C SER A 109 7.18 -5.02 13.80
N ARG A 110 7.01 -3.97 12.98
CA ARG A 110 5.68 -3.56 12.47
C ARG A 110 5.11 -4.54 11.44
N GLU A 111 5.94 -5.41 10.86
CA GLU A 111 5.49 -6.50 9.99
C GLU A 111 4.45 -7.39 10.67
N VAL A 112 4.52 -7.57 11.99
CA VAL A 112 3.57 -8.39 12.77
C VAL A 112 2.16 -7.78 12.75
N MET A 113 2.06 -6.46 12.79
CA MET A 113 0.77 -5.77 12.71
C MET A 113 0.19 -5.88 11.29
N VAL A 114 1.03 -5.71 10.27
CA VAL A 114 0.62 -5.88 8.87
C VAL A 114 0.12 -7.30 8.61
N THR A 115 0.81 -8.31 9.15
CA THR A 115 0.45 -9.72 8.95
C THR A 115 -0.80 -10.11 9.72
N PHE A 116 -0.98 -9.58 10.94
CA PHE A 116 -2.21 -9.78 11.71
C PHE A 116 -3.43 -9.26 10.95
N TRP A 117 -3.37 -8.02 10.47
CA TRP A 117 -4.49 -7.44 9.73
C TRP A 117 -4.67 -8.09 8.36
N GLY A 118 -3.57 -8.38 7.64
CA GLY A 118 -3.64 -9.10 6.36
C GLY A 118 -4.33 -10.46 6.47
N LEU A 119 -3.97 -11.26 7.48
CA LEU A 119 -4.66 -12.52 7.76
C LEU A 119 -6.14 -12.29 8.09
N THR A 120 -6.43 -11.34 8.97
CA THR A 120 -7.81 -11.10 9.46
C THR A 120 -8.73 -10.61 8.33
N VAL A 121 -8.24 -9.70 7.48
CA VAL A 121 -8.97 -9.21 6.29
C VAL A 121 -9.21 -10.36 5.32
N ARG A 122 -8.19 -11.17 5.03
CA ARG A 122 -8.28 -12.32 4.10
C ARG A 122 -9.30 -13.37 4.53
N ILE A 123 -9.38 -13.68 5.83
CA ILE A 123 -10.32 -14.71 6.32
C ILE A 123 -11.75 -14.18 6.46
N SER A 124 -11.93 -12.86 6.56
CA SER A 124 -13.23 -12.25 6.88
C SER A 124 -13.89 -11.57 5.67
N THR A 125 -13.10 -11.22 4.65
CA THR A 125 -13.55 -10.43 3.50
C THR A 125 -12.83 -10.89 2.23
N ASN A 126 -13.34 -10.46 1.06
CA ASN A 126 -12.64 -10.62 -0.22
C ASN A 126 -11.77 -9.39 -0.57
N ILE A 127 -11.64 -8.43 0.35
CA ILE A 127 -10.85 -7.22 0.15
C ILE A 127 -9.37 -7.62 0.09
N LYS A 128 -8.65 -7.15 -0.93
CA LYS A 128 -7.21 -7.42 -1.04
C LYS A 128 -6.45 -6.60 0.00
N TYR A 129 -5.50 -7.22 0.69
CA TYR A 129 -4.67 -6.54 1.68
C TYR A 129 -3.20 -6.65 1.30
N VAL A 130 -2.57 -5.51 1.02
CA VAL A 130 -1.19 -5.48 0.52
C VAL A 130 -0.30 -4.57 1.35
N CYS A 131 1.00 -4.86 1.33
CA CYS A 131 2.01 -4.02 1.96
C CYS A 131 2.73 -3.20 0.89
N LEU A 132 2.85 -1.89 1.12
CA LEU A 132 3.70 -1.00 0.36
C LEU A 132 4.88 -0.58 1.23
N THR A 133 6.10 -0.70 0.71
CA THR A 133 7.30 -0.35 1.48
C THR A 133 8.37 0.35 0.67
N GLN A 134 9.13 1.22 1.34
CA GLN A 134 10.38 1.76 0.82
C GLN A 134 11.59 0.88 1.19
N ASP A 135 11.38 -0.06 2.13
CA ASP A 135 12.44 -0.88 2.72
C ASP A 135 13.67 -0.04 3.07
N ALA A 136 13.45 1.05 3.80
CA ALA A 136 14.37 2.19 3.83
C ALA A 136 15.78 1.87 4.37
N ASP A 137 15.95 0.75 5.06
CA ASP A 137 17.25 0.27 5.52
C ASP A 137 18.18 -0.10 4.36
N GLN A 138 17.64 -0.47 3.18
CA GLN A 138 18.44 -0.70 1.97
C GLN A 138 19.30 0.53 1.63
N TYR A 139 18.78 1.75 1.81
CA TYR A 139 19.50 3.00 1.50
C TYR A 139 20.56 3.40 2.54
N ARG A 140 20.61 2.72 3.70
CA ARG A 140 21.48 3.11 4.84
C ARG A 140 22.71 2.21 5.00
N LYS A 141 23.14 1.54 3.93
CA LYS A 141 24.20 0.51 3.94
C LYS A 141 23.90 -0.65 4.89
N LYS A 142 22.60 -0.91 5.11
CA LYS A 142 22.12 -2.10 5.79
C LYS A 142 21.49 -3.01 4.76
N ARG A 143 21.45 -4.31 5.06
CA ARG A 143 20.67 -5.26 4.28
C ARG A 143 19.19 -4.87 4.35
N SER A 144 18.48 -5.04 3.23
CA SER A 144 17.02 -5.04 3.17
C SER A 144 16.40 -5.79 4.35
N GLU A 145 15.34 -5.22 4.94
CA GLU A 145 14.56 -5.89 5.99
C GLU A 145 13.76 -7.07 5.45
N LEU A 146 13.64 -7.20 4.13
CA LEU A 146 13.02 -8.34 3.44
C LEU A 146 14.05 -9.43 3.09
N GLY A 147 15.35 -9.17 3.24
CA GLY A 147 16.41 -10.09 2.85
C GLY A 147 16.86 -9.87 1.41
N LYS A 148 17.65 -10.79 0.86
CA LYS A 148 18.26 -10.59 -0.47
C LYS A 148 17.39 -11.13 -1.61
N SER A 149 16.66 -12.20 -1.35
CA SER A 149 15.78 -12.87 -2.30
C SER A 149 14.72 -13.69 -1.55
N CYS A 150 13.86 -14.40 -2.27
CA CYS A 150 12.87 -15.29 -1.64
C CYS A 150 13.57 -16.48 -0.95
N ASP A 151 14.66 -16.99 -1.55
CA ASP A 151 15.50 -18.04 -0.97
C ASP A 151 16.34 -17.53 0.23
N GLU A 152 16.86 -16.31 0.11
CA GLU A 152 17.63 -15.63 1.16
C GLU A 152 16.77 -14.59 1.92
N SER A 153 15.58 -15.02 2.34
CA SER A 153 14.56 -14.17 2.97
C SER A 153 14.77 -13.97 4.48
N THR A 154 14.32 -12.83 5.00
CA THR A 154 14.18 -12.61 6.45
C THR A 154 12.89 -13.22 6.98
N SER A 155 12.73 -13.28 8.30
CA SER A 155 11.45 -13.63 8.92
C SER A 155 10.34 -12.67 8.50
N ALA A 156 10.64 -11.37 8.39
CA ALA A 156 9.68 -10.36 7.98
C ALA A 156 9.12 -10.64 6.57
N ARG A 157 9.99 -10.90 5.59
CA ARG A 157 9.55 -11.27 4.23
C ARG A 157 8.68 -12.52 4.24
N ARG A 158 9.10 -13.60 4.90
CA ARG A 158 8.31 -14.84 4.96
C ARG A 158 6.92 -14.63 5.56
N LEU A 159 6.82 -13.85 6.64
CA LEU A 159 5.54 -13.55 7.27
C LEU A 159 4.65 -12.72 6.33
N LEU A 160 5.19 -11.64 5.76
CA LEU A 160 4.44 -10.78 4.85
C LEU A 160 3.96 -11.57 3.62
N GLU A 161 4.82 -12.35 2.97
CA GLU A 161 4.45 -13.17 1.81
C GLU A 161 3.36 -14.20 2.14
N SER A 162 3.31 -14.69 3.39
CA SER A 162 2.30 -15.65 3.85
C SER A 162 0.95 -14.98 4.10
N PHE A 163 0.94 -13.77 4.67
CA PHE A 163 -0.26 -13.17 5.24
C PHE A 163 -0.79 -11.94 4.49
N THR A 164 -0.06 -11.39 3.51
CA THR A 164 -0.55 -10.34 2.61
C THR A 164 -0.75 -10.87 1.19
N ASP A 165 -1.56 -10.17 0.39
CA ASP A 165 -1.80 -10.53 -1.00
C ASP A 165 -0.64 -10.15 -1.91
N GLY A 166 0.15 -9.16 -1.50
CA GLY A 166 1.39 -8.73 -2.14
C GLY A 166 2.19 -7.78 -1.26
N ILE A 167 3.45 -7.62 -1.63
CA ILE A 167 4.41 -6.67 -1.08
C ILE A 167 4.96 -5.89 -2.28
N TYR A 168 4.80 -4.57 -2.25
CA TYR A 168 5.23 -3.69 -3.33
C TYR A 168 6.33 -2.76 -2.82
N ILE A 169 7.37 -2.61 -3.62
CA ILE A 169 8.53 -1.77 -3.30
C ILE A 169 8.46 -0.51 -4.14
N ILE A 170 8.59 0.63 -3.46
CA ILE A 170 8.65 1.95 -4.09
C ILE A 170 9.93 2.66 -3.65
N LYS A 171 10.55 3.40 -4.56
CA LYS A 171 11.71 4.22 -4.22
C LYS A 171 11.36 5.41 -3.32
N ASN A 172 12.38 5.98 -2.71
CA ASN A 172 12.22 7.05 -1.72
C ASN A 172 12.22 8.45 -2.35
N TYR A 173 11.05 8.90 -2.79
CA TYR A 173 10.87 10.28 -3.25
C TYR A 173 10.81 11.30 -2.10
N ALA A 174 11.25 12.52 -2.38
CA ALA A 174 11.33 13.60 -1.42
C ALA A 174 9.96 14.21 -1.06
N SER A 175 9.04 14.28 -2.03
CA SER A 175 7.67 14.78 -1.90
C SER A 175 6.85 14.45 -3.17
N THR A 176 5.57 14.83 -3.20
CA THR A 176 4.73 14.78 -4.42
C THR A 176 5.19 15.75 -5.51
N ASP A 177 6.05 16.73 -5.17
CA ASP A 177 6.58 17.71 -6.10
C ASP A 177 7.98 17.39 -6.61
N ASP A 178 8.54 16.26 -6.18
CA ASP A 178 9.88 15.79 -6.53
C ASP A 178 10.04 15.73 -8.07
N PRO A 179 11.05 16.40 -8.65
CA PRO A 179 11.32 16.34 -10.08
C PRO A 179 11.55 14.91 -10.61
N GLU A 180 12.15 14.04 -9.80
CA GLU A 180 12.37 12.64 -10.15
C GLU A 180 11.04 11.90 -10.25
N LEU A 181 10.16 12.08 -9.25
CA LEU A 181 8.80 11.53 -9.26
C LEU A 181 8.03 11.97 -10.51
N LYS A 182 8.09 13.26 -10.85
CA LYS A 182 7.42 13.80 -12.04
C LYS A 182 7.98 13.17 -13.32
N ALA A 183 9.29 13.00 -13.41
CA ALA A 183 9.92 12.35 -14.56
C ALA A 183 9.51 10.87 -14.66
N ASP A 184 9.40 10.13 -13.55
CA ASP A 184 8.96 8.74 -13.54
C ASP A 184 7.49 8.60 -13.92
N ILE A 185 6.62 9.48 -13.41
CA ILE A 185 5.22 9.54 -13.80
C ILE A 185 5.09 9.75 -15.30
N GLU A 186 5.80 10.73 -15.88
CA GLU A 186 5.72 11.00 -17.32
C GLU A 186 6.27 9.83 -18.16
N ARG A 187 7.37 9.20 -17.73
CA ARG A 187 7.92 8.02 -18.41
C ARG A 187 6.98 6.84 -18.35
N PHE A 188 6.42 6.55 -17.17
CA PHE A 188 5.47 5.46 -17.00
C PHE A 188 4.17 5.75 -17.74
N LYS A 189 3.68 6.99 -17.75
CA LYS A 189 2.51 7.41 -18.53
C LYS A 189 2.70 7.19 -20.02
N GLY A 190 3.84 7.60 -20.57
CA GLY A 190 4.16 7.36 -21.98
C GLY A 190 4.18 5.87 -22.35
N PHE A 191 4.45 4.98 -21.40
CA PHE A 191 4.34 3.53 -21.55
C PHE A 191 2.90 3.02 -21.34
N PHE A 192 2.24 3.44 -20.26
CA PHE A 192 0.91 3.04 -19.85
C PHE A 192 -0.15 3.39 -20.91
N ASP A 193 -0.06 4.59 -21.50
CA ASP A 193 -0.97 5.07 -22.54
C ASP A 193 -0.85 4.28 -23.87
N GLN A 194 0.18 3.45 -24.04
CA GLN A 194 0.37 2.60 -25.22
C GLN A 194 -0.31 1.23 -25.08
N LEU A 195 -0.69 0.84 -23.86
CA LEU A 195 -1.27 -0.46 -23.58
C LEU A 195 -2.78 -0.44 -23.78
N ASP A 196 -3.32 -1.50 -24.37
CA ASP A 196 -4.77 -1.71 -24.34
C ASP A 196 -5.25 -2.30 -23.00
N ASP A 197 -6.56 -2.29 -22.76
CA ASP A 197 -7.16 -2.79 -21.51
C ASP A 197 -6.79 -4.25 -21.19
N LEU A 198 -6.60 -5.09 -22.20
CA LEU A 198 -6.26 -6.50 -22.01
C LEU A 198 -4.78 -6.67 -21.67
N GLU A 199 -3.92 -5.87 -22.30
CA GLU A 199 -2.49 -5.79 -22.02
C GLU A 199 -2.23 -5.24 -20.64
N LEU A 200 -2.94 -4.19 -20.21
CA LEU A 200 -2.86 -3.63 -18.85
C LEU A 200 -3.04 -4.72 -17.78
N VAL A 201 -4.01 -5.62 -17.98
CA VAL A 201 -4.33 -6.67 -17.00
C VAL A 201 -3.32 -7.83 -17.03
N ARG A 202 -2.63 -8.02 -18.16
CA ARG A 202 -1.69 -9.13 -18.40
C ARG A 202 -0.22 -8.70 -18.32
N MET A 203 0.03 -7.41 -18.11
CA MET A 203 1.37 -6.84 -18.16
C MET A 203 2.29 -7.50 -17.13
N LYS A 204 3.57 -7.62 -17.52
CA LYS A 204 4.63 -8.09 -16.64
C LYS A 204 5.56 -6.94 -16.28
N SER A 205 6.03 -7.04 -15.03
CA SER A 205 6.86 -6.11 -14.27
C SER A 205 7.69 -5.07 -15.03
N THR A 206 7.45 -3.80 -14.67
CA THR A 206 8.30 -2.65 -14.93
C THR A 206 8.79 -2.07 -13.60
N THR A 207 9.80 -1.20 -13.61
CA THR A 207 10.41 -0.67 -12.38
C THR A 207 10.62 0.85 -12.49
N TYR A 208 9.65 1.59 -13.00
CA TYR A 208 9.75 3.05 -13.10
C TYR A 208 9.73 3.70 -11.71
N PHE A 209 8.99 3.11 -10.77
CA PHE A 209 8.86 3.64 -9.42
C PHE A 209 9.71 2.90 -8.37
N ASP A 210 10.71 2.12 -8.80
CA ASP A 210 11.65 1.41 -7.92
C ASP A 210 13.06 1.40 -8.53
N ASP A 211 14.09 1.18 -7.71
CA ASP A 211 15.50 1.16 -8.12
C ASP A 211 16.12 -0.22 -7.88
N PRO A 212 15.84 -1.24 -8.71
CA PRO A 212 16.28 -2.62 -8.48
C PRO A 212 17.80 -2.80 -8.53
N ASN A 213 18.53 -1.83 -9.09
CA ASN A 213 19.98 -1.86 -9.18
C ASN A 213 20.69 -1.36 -7.90
N TYR A 214 19.93 -0.95 -6.88
CA TYR A 214 20.51 -0.55 -5.60
C TYR A 214 21.18 -1.75 -4.91
N GLU A 215 22.40 -1.57 -4.38
CA GLU A 215 23.26 -2.68 -3.92
C GLU A 215 22.59 -3.62 -2.90
N HIS A 216 21.72 -3.09 -2.05
CA HIS A 216 21.04 -3.83 -0.99
C HIS A 216 19.56 -4.08 -1.27
N HIS A 217 19.13 -3.89 -2.52
CA HIS A 217 17.76 -4.15 -2.95
C HIS A 217 17.43 -5.63 -2.84
N THR A 218 16.16 -5.93 -2.58
CA THR A 218 15.66 -7.30 -2.44
C THR A 218 15.13 -7.80 -3.78
N ALA A 219 15.56 -8.98 -4.21
CA ALA A 219 15.10 -9.53 -5.46
C ALA A 219 13.57 -9.76 -5.44
N TYR A 220 12.92 -9.39 -6.55
CA TYR A 220 11.50 -9.64 -6.77
C TYR A 220 11.18 -11.13 -6.88
N CYS A 221 9.94 -11.48 -6.57
CA CYS A 221 9.31 -12.74 -6.98
C CYS A 221 7.79 -12.58 -7.04
N GLN A 222 7.05 -13.69 -6.95
CA GLN A 222 5.60 -13.66 -7.10
C GLN A 222 4.89 -12.73 -6.11
N LYS A 223 5.41 -12.58 -4.89
CA LYS A 223 4.79 -11.80 -3.82
C LYS A 223 5.48 -10.47 -3.53
N VAL A 224 6.78 -10.33 -3.83
CA VAL A 224 7.54 -9.09 -3.69
C VAL A 224 7.80 -8.52 -5.08
N ARG A 225 7.19 -7.37 -5.39
CA ARG A 225 7.13 -6.81 -6.73
C ARG A 225 7.39 -5.31 -6.72
N PRO A 226 7.78 -4.68 -7.84
CA PRO A 226 7.87 -3.23 -7.92
C PRO A 226 6.48 -2.59 -7.78
N PHE A 227 6.47 -1.32 -7.41
CA PHE A 227 5.24 -0.54 -7.24
C PHE A 227 4.37 -0.50 -8.50
N ASP A 228 4.98 -0.49 -9.68
CA ASP A 228 4.30 -0.51 -10.98
C ASP A 228 3.26 -1.66 -11.07
N ASP A 229 3.61 -2.85 -10.57
CA ASP A 229 2.73 -4.02 -10.56
C ASP A 229 1.45 -3.81 -9.73
N LEU A 230 1.51 -2.96 -8.70
CA LEU A 230 0.34 -2.63 -7.88
C LEU A 230 -0.75 -1.94 -8.71
N ILE A 231 -0.36 -1.10 -9.66
CA ILE A 231 -1.31 -0.40 -10.54
C ILE A 231 -2.07 -1.43 -11.38
N PHE A 232 -1.34 -2.37 -12.00
CA PHE A 232 -1.95 -3.43 -12.82
C PHE A 232 -2.78 -4.41 -12.00
N ASP A 233 -2.36 -4.74 -10.78
CA ASP A 233 -3.17 -5.61 -9.93
C ASP A 233 -4.45 -4.94 -9.44
N ILE A 234 -4.42 -3.64 -9.12
CA ILE A 234 -5.64 -2.91 -8.76
C ILE A 234 -6.64 -2.92 -9.93
N LEU A 235 -6.17 -2.73 -11.16
CA LEU A 235 -7.00 -2.86 -12.36
C LEU A 235 -7.59 -4.28 -12.48
N ARG A 236 -6.80 -5.32 -12.18
CA ARG A 236 -7.29 -6.71 -12.13
C ARG A 236 -8.32 -6.92 -11.03
N TRP A 237 -8.14 -6.34 -9.84
CA TRP A 237 -9.09 -6.48 -8.73
C TRP A 237 -10.46 -5.91 -9.06
N LYS A 238 -10.53 -4.84 -9.86
CA LYS A 238 -11.79 -4.32 -10.41
C LYS A 238 -12.53 -5.38 -11.22
N LEU A 239 -11.82 -6.10 -12.09
CA LEU A 239 -12.40 -7.18 -12.91
C LEU A 239 -12.84 -8.38 -12.07
N GLU A 240 -12.12 -8.70 -11.00
CA GLU A 240 -12.49 -9.77 -10.06
C GLU A 240 -13.70 -9.39 -9.17
N SER A 241 -14.01 -8.10 -9.06
CA SER A 241 -15.07 -7.55 -8.20
C SER A 241 -16.34 -7.14 -8.96
N SER A 242 -16.33 -7.28 -10.29
CA SER A 242 -17.45 -7.03 -11.20
C SER A 242 -18.23 -8.33 -11.42
#